data_AF-A0A853JMC0-F1
#
_entry.id   AF-A0A853JMC0-F1
#
_cell.length_a   1.000
_cell.length_b   1.000
_cell.length_c   1.000
_cell.angle_alpha   90.00
_cell.angle_beta   90.00
_cell.angle_gamma   90.00
#
_symmetry.space_group_name_H-M   'P 1'
#
loop_
_entity.id
_entity.type
_entity.pdbx_description
1 polymer ?
#
loop_
_entity_poly.entity_id
_entity_poly.type
_entity_poly.pdbx_seq_one_letter_code
_entity_poly.pdbx_strand_id
1 'polypeptide(L)'
;MKNKILIRGLTAASVAAVLFLFAGCQAEAPAPSAGSFTHSDVLDQIYHAEFEGQEGMSRSWTEDAKGNEQLILRESTDEEGRLVRLMLVYDRKSQNDACDLAVLEQVTYEQRGQECRAVDTSILDMYAVVQKTGEVIASGKTDWGDIGSKAYQAATGE
;
A
#
# COMPACT_ATOMS: atom_id res chain seq x y z
N MET A 1 -19.72 -56.18 15.93
CA MET A 1 -20.86 -55.29 16.26
C MET A 1 -21.27 -54.57 14.98
N LYS A 2 -22.55 -54.70 14.63
CA LYS A 2 -23.16 -54.24 13.37
C LYS A 2 -23.92 -52.95 13.67
N ASN A 3 -23.60 -51.84 13.01
CA ASN A 3 -24.54 -50.73 12.88
C ASN A 3 -24.86 -50.53 11.40
N LYS A 4 -26.05 -51.01 11.03
CA LYS A 4 -26.73 -50.77 9.77
C LYS A 4 -27.43 -49.41 9.86
N ILE A 5 -27.28 -48.54 8.86
CA ILE A 5 -28.34 -47.61 8.50
C ILE A 5 -28.61 -47.77 7.01
N LEU A 6 -29.81 -48.26 6.74
CA LEU A 6 -30.42 -48.52 5.45
C LEU A 6 -31.42 -47.38 5.23
N ILE A 7 -31.28 -46.58 4.19
CA ILE A 7 -32.40 -45.80 3.64
C ILE A 7 -32.46 -46.07 2.14
N ARG A 8 -33.51 -46.80 1.77
CA ARG A 8 -33.93 -47.08 0.39
C ARG A 8 -34.53 -45.81 -0.23
N GLY A 9 -34.28 -45.62 -1.52
CA GLY A 9 -34.71 -44.45 -2.28
C GLY A 9 -36.17 -44.46 -2.78
N LEU A 10 -36.49 -43.36 -3.47
CA LEU A 10 -37.59 -43.00 -4.39
C LEU A 10 -37.53 -41.46 -4.41
N THR A 11 -37.66 -40.69 -5.49
CA THR A 11 -38.24 -40.84 -6.82
C THR A 11 -37.72 -39.66 -7.65
N ALA A 12 -37.59 -39.87 -8.96
CA ALA A 12 -37.29 -38.84 -9.93
C ALA A 12 -38.31 -37.68 -9.89
N ALA A 13 -37.82 -36.45 -9.95
CA ALA A 13 -38.58 -35.31 -10.44
C ALA A 13 -37.65 -34.52 -11.36
N SER A 14 -37.90 -34.65 -12.66
CA SER A 14 -37.36 -33.81 -13.71
C SER A 14 -37.61 -32.34 -13.37
N VAL A 15 -36.57 -31.54 -13.26
CA VAL A 15 -36.71 -30.09 -13.35
C VAL A 15 -36.25 -29.69 -14.74
N ALA A 16 -37.22 -29.25 -15.53
CA ALA A 16 -37.06 -28.80 -16.89
C ALA A 16 -35.94 -27.77 -17.00
N ALA A 17 -35.05 -27.97 -17.96
CA ALA A 17 -34.13 -26.95 -18.43
C ALA A 17 -34.97 -25.80 -18.99
N VAL A 18 -35.05 -24.70 -18.23
CA VAL A 18 -35.54 -23.44 -18.77
C VAL A 18 -34.40 -22.84 -19.58
N LEU A 19 -34.45 -23.10 -20.89
CA LEU A 19 -33.63 -22.44 -21.89
C LEU A 19 -34.02 -20.96 -21.89
N PHE A 20 -33.31 -20.13 -21.13
CA PHE A 20 -33.31 -18.68 -21.36
C PHE A 20 -32.33 -18.38 -22.48
N LEU A 21 -32.86 -18.24 -23.69
CA LEU A 21 -32.21 -17.54 -24.79
C LEU A 21 -32.04 -16.06 -24.41
N PHE A 22 -30.91 -15.71 -23.79
CA PHE A 22 -30.40 -14.34 -23.84
C PHE A 22 -29.40 -14.25 -24.98
N ALA A 23 -29.93 -13.90 -26.15
CA ALA A 23 -29.14 -13.30 -27.21
C ALA A 23 -28.81 -11.86 -26.83
N GLY A 24 -27.55 -11.49 -26.94
CA GLY A 24 -27.12 -10.09 -27.04
C GLY A 24 -26.38 -9.56 -25.81
N CYS A 25 -25.11 -9.23 -26.05
CA CYS A 25 -24.23 -8.45 -25.19
C CYS A 25 -23.81 -9.13 -23.88
N GLN A 26 -22.79 -10.00 -23.99
CA GLN A 26 -21.75 -9.96 -22.97
C GLN A 26 -21.24 -8.51 -22.94
N ALA A 27 -21.67 -7.76 -21.93
CA ALA A 27 -20.89 -6.61 -21.50
C ALA A 27 -19.60 -7.22 -20.97
N GLU A 28 -18.57 -7.23 -21.81
CA GLU A 28 -17.20 -7.33 -21.36
C GLU A 28 -17.08 -6.29 -20.24
N ALA A 29 -16.88 -6.76 -19.00
CA ALA A 29 -16.58 -5.86 -17.90
C ALA A 29 -15.43 -4.98 -18.40
N PRO A 30 -15.52 -3.65 -18.31
CA PRO A 30 -14.43 -2.80 -18.76
C PRO A 30 -13.17 -3.33 -18.08
N ALA A 31 -12.15 -3.67 -18.88
CA ALA A 31 -10.82 -3.94 -18.36
C ALA A 31 -10.54 -2.84 -17.33
N PRO A 32 -10.10 -3.16 -16.09
CA PRO A 32 -9.81 -2.15 -15.11
C PRO A 32 -8.89 -1.14 -15.80
N SER A 33 -9.37 0.09 -15.94
CA SER A 33 -8.56 1.14 -16.54
C SER A 33 -7.27 1.15 -15.75
N ALA A 34 -6.15 0.86 -16.41
CA ALA A 34 -4.82 0.99 -15.83
C ALA A 34 -4.59 2.48 -15.54
N GLY A 35 -5.24 2.98 -14.48
CA GLY A 35 -4.99 4.30 -13.96
C GLY A 35 -3.63 4.24 -13.31
N SER A 36 -2.69 5.04 -13.81
CA SER A 36 -1.46 5.31 -13.08
C SER A 36 -1.84 5.88 -11.71
N PHE A 37 -1.32 5.31 -10.63
CA PHE A 37 -1.46 5.89 -9.31
C PHE A 37 -0.90 7.32 -9.31
N THR A 38 -1.62 8.26 -8.71
CA THR A 38 -1.02 9.54 -8.31
C THR A 38 -0.02 9.31 -7.18
N HIS A 39 0.84 10.28 -6.88
CA HIS A 39 1.77 10.15 -5.74
C HIS A 39 0.99 9.90 -4.44
N SER A 40 -0.14 10.58 -4.24
CA SER A 40 -1.00 10.35 -3.09
C SER A 40 -1.59 8.94 -3.07
N ASP A 41 -2.05 8.40 -4.20
CA ASP A 41 -2.55 7.02 -4.23
C ASP A 41 -1.46 6.00 -3.84
N VAL A 42 -0.19 6.26 -4.21
CA VAL A 42 0.95 5.41 -3.82
C VAL A 42 1.14 5.42 -2.30
N LEU A 43 1.19 6.60 -1.67
CA LEU A 43 1.35 6.71 -0.22
C LEU A 43 0.17 6.10 0.53
N ASP A 44 -1.02 6.24 -0.03
CA ASP A 44 -2.26 5.70 0.52
C ASP A 44 -2.30 4.18 0.50
N GLN A 45 -1.86 3.59 -0.62
CA GLN A 45 -1.75 2.14 -0.78
C GLN A 45 -0.79 1.55 0.26
N ILE A 46 0.32 2.23 0.54
CA ILE A 46 1.27 1.81 1.59
C ILE A 46 0.64 1.95 2.98
N TYR A 47 -0.06 3.05 3.26
CA TYR A 47 -0.79 3.22 4.53
C TYR A 47 -1.74 2.05 4.78
N HIS A 48 -2.57 1.70 3.80
CA HIS A 48 -3.54 0.61 3.92
C HIS A 48 -2.88 -0.76 4.09
N ALA A 49 -1.79 -1.03 3.37
CA ALA A 49 -1.10 -2.31 3.44
C ALA A 49 -0.32 -2.52 4.74
N GLU A 50 0.37 -1.48 5.21
CA GLU A 50 1.40 -1.63 6.25
C GLU A 50 0.98 -1.01 7.59
N PHE A 51 0.18 0.05 7.61
CA PHE A 51 -0.02 0.87 8.81
C PHE A 51 -1.46 0.93 9.33
N GLU A 52 -2.46 0.63 8.50
CA GLU A 52 -3.87 0.69 8.88
C GLU A 52 -4.18 -0.24 10.06
N GLY A 53 -4.88 0.30 11.06
CA GLY A 53 -5.27 -0.45 12.26
C GLY A 53 -4.17 -0.58 13.32
N GLN A 54 -2.93 -0.12 13.05
CA GLN A 54 -1.91 -0.01 14.09
C GLN A 54 -2.22 1.14 15.06
N GLU A 55 -1.97 0.92 16.35
CA GLU A 55 -2.22 1.92 17.38
C GLU A 55 -1.33 3.16 17.19
N GLY A 56 -1.93 4.35 17.31
CA GLY A 56 -1.20 5.62 17.21
C GLY A 56 -0.80 6.02 15.79
N MET A 57 -1.22 5.28 14.77
CA MET A 57 -1.09 5.70 13.38
C MET A 57 -2.22 6.63 12.97
N SER A 58 -1.88 7.60 12.14
CA SER A 58 -2.73 8.62 11.57
C SER A 58 -2.58 8.62 10.06
N ARG A 59 -3.50 9.29 9.38
CA ARG A 59 -3.52 9.45 7.93
C ARG A 59 -3.75 10.93 7.61
N SER A 60 -2.75 11.76 7.91
CA SER A 60 -2.82 13.21 7.74
C SER A 60 -1.93 13.68 6.61
N TRP A 61 -2.51 14.39 5.65
CA TRP A 61 -1.79 14.92 4.48
C TRP A 61 -1.10 16.25 4.81
N THR A 62 0.07 16.45 4.22
CA THR A 62 0.81 17.72 4.21
C THR A 62 1.48 17.89 2.84
N GLU A 63 1.94 19.09 2.56
CA GLU A 63 2.76 19.39 1.38
C GLU A 63 4.14 19.90 1.82
N ASP A 64 5.18 19.53 1.07
CA ASP A 64 6.48 20.17 1.21
C ASP A 64 6.50 21.57 0.56
N ALA A 65 7.62 22.29 0.68
CA ALA A 65 7.76 23.63 0.09
C ALA A 65 7.68 23.65 -1.45
N LYS A 66 7.73 22.50 -2.12
CA LYS A 66 7.59 22.33 -3.57
C LYS A 66 6.16 21.90 -3.97
N GLY A 67 5.26 21.69 -3.02
CA GLY A 67 3.91 21.20 -3.24
C GLY A 67 3.83 19.68 -3.43
N ASN A 68 4.86 18.92 -3.05
CA ASN A 68 4.78 17.46 -3.06
C ASN A 68 3.99 16.99 -1.84
N GLU A 69 2.94 16.23 -2.08
CA GLU A 69 2.12 15.63 -1.01
C GLU A 69 2.93 14.56 -0.26
N GLN A 70 2.79 14.58 1.06
CA GLN A 70 3.39 13.64 2.00
C GLN A 70 2.33 13.19 3.01
N LEU A 71 2.46 11.96 3.50
CA LEU A 71 1.54 11.41 4.47
C LEU A 71 2.21 11.33 5.85
N ILE A 72 1.72 12.12 6.80
CA ILE A 72 2.12 12.02 8.20
C ILE A 72 1.40 10.81 8.79
N LEU A 73 2.20 9.81 9.20
CA LEU A 73 1.74 8.61 9.87
C LEU A 73 1.63 8.80 11.37
N ARG A 74 2.55 9.55 11.98
CA ARG A 74 2.51 9.82 13.43
C ARG A 74 3.29 11.08 13.76
N GLU A 75 2.80 11.84 14.72
CA GLU A 75 3.55 12.91 15.38
C GLU A 75 3.80 12.53 16.84
N SER A 76 5.01 12.78 17.32
CA SER A 76 5.41 12.58 18.70
C SER A 76 6.44 13.62 19.12
N THR A 77 6.94 13.53 20.34
CA THR A 77 8.08 14.32 20.81
C THR A 77 9.20 13.41 21.29
N ASP A 78 10.46 13.78 21.02
CA ASP A 78 11.61 13.09 21.62
C ASP A 78 11.84 13.51 23.08
N GLU A 79 12.93 12.99 23.67
CA GLU A 79 13.29 13.25 25.09
C GLU A 79 13.57 14.73 25.37
N GLU A 80 13.99 15.50 24.36
CA GLU A 80 14.22 16.95 24.46
C GLU A 80 12.96 17.78 24.14
N GLY A 81 11.82 17.14 23.86
CA GLY A 81 10.56 17.80 23.52
C GLY A 81 10.51 18.34 22.09
N ARG A 82 11.40 17.89 21.20
CA ARG A 82 11.40 18.24 19.78
C ARG A 82 10.32 17.44 19.04
N LEU A 83 9.66 18.05 18.06
CA LEU A 83 8.67 17.37 17.23
C LEU A 83 9.37 16.28 16.41
N VAL A 84 8.81 15.07 16.42
CA VAL A 84 9.24 13.95 15.59
C VAL A 84 8.05 13.53 14.74
N ARG A 85 8.25 13.43 13.43
CA ARG A 85 7.24 12.93 12.48
C ARG A 85 7.70 11.63 11.86
N LEU A 86 6.81 10.64 11.84
CA LEU A 86 6.91 9.48 10.98
C LEU A 86 6.09 9.77 9.72
N MET A 87 6.71 9.69 8.54
CA MET A 87 6.12 10.14 7.28
C MET A 87 6.39 9.17 6.13
N LEU A 88 5.44 9.08 5.20
CA LEU A 88 5.66 8.52 3.86
C LEU A 88 5.83 9.66 2.86
N VAL A 89 6.84 9.54 2.01
CA VAL A 89 7.18 10.52 0.98
C VAL A 89 7.41 9.82 -0.35
N TYR A 90 6.79 10.29 -1.43
CA TYR A 90 7.02 9.76 -2.76
C TYR A 90 8.45 10.09 -3.23
N ASP A 91 9.16 9.13 -3.82
CA ASP A 91 10.50 9.32 -4.36
C ASP A 91 10.48 9.38 -5.89
N ARG A 92 10.24 8.25 -6.55
CA ARG A 92 10.33 8.10 -8.02
C ARG A 92 9.70 6.80 -8.52
N LYS A 93 9.74 6.59 -9.84
CA LYS A 93 9.55 5.26 -10.46
C LYS A 93 10.78 4.36 -10.30
N SER A 94 10.55 3.05 -10.21
CA SER A 94 11.61 2.04 -10.17
C SER A 94 12.42 2.00 -11.47
N GLN A 95 13.63 1.45 -11.43
CA GLN A 95 14.52 1.34 -12.60
C GLN A 95 13.87 0.66 -13.83
N ASN A 96 12.97 -0.28 -13.61
CA ASN A 96 12.23 -0.97 -14.67
C ASN A 96 10.84 -0.37 -14.99
N ASP A 97 10.49 0.79 -14.43
CA ASP A 97 9.20 1.49 -14.56
C ASP A 97 7.97 0.67 -14.12
N ALA A 98 8.14 -0.47 -13.44
CA ALA A 98 7.04 -1.34 -13.03
C ALA A 98 6.41 -0.93 -11.68
N CYS A 99 7.16 -0.19 -10.86
CA CYS A 99 6.74 0.22 -9.52
C CYS A 99 6.90 1.74 -9.34
N ASP A 100 6.09 2.30 -8.46
CA ASP A 100 6.31 3.62 -7.86
C ASP A 100 6.90 3.42 -6.46
N LEU A 101 7.91 4.23 -6.11
CA LEU A 101 8.71 4.09 -4.90
C LEU A 101 8.39 5.22 -3.92
N ALA A 102 8.31 4.87 -2.64
CA ALA A 102 8.17 5.83 -1.55
C ALA A 102 9.10 5.47 -0.39
N VAL A 103 9.46 6.48 0.40
CA VAL A 103 10.34 6.36 1.56
C VAL A 103 9.53 6.52 2.82
N LEU A 104 9.76 5.62 3.79
CA LEU A 104 9.34 5.81 5.17
C LEU A 104 10.47 6.49 5.92
N GLU A 105 10.23 7.71 6.37
CA GLU A 105 11.22 8.50 7.09
C GLU A 105 10.71 8.90 8.47
N GLN A 106 11.64 9.01 9.41
CA GLN A 106 11.45 9.70 10.66
C GLN A 106 12.24 11.00 10.64
N VAL A 107 11.54 12.12 10.82
CA VAL A 107 12.14 13.46 10.78
C VAL A 107 11.96 14.14 12.13
N THR A 108 13.08 14.57 12.71
CA THR A 108 13.09 15.36 13.95
C THR A 108 13.21 16.84 13.59
N TYR A 109 12.38 17.67 14.21
CA TYR A 109 12.29 19.10 13.97
C TYR A 109 12.66 19.90 15.21
N GLU A 110 13.43 20.96 15.03
CA GLU A 110 13.73 21.93 16.07
C GLU A 110 12.94 23.22 15.82
N GLN A 111 12.26 23.72 16.85
CA GLN A 111 11.60 25.01 16.82
C GLN A 111 12.55 26.10 17.34
N ARG A 112 12.79 27.15 16.54
CA ARG A 112 13.51 28.36 16.95
C ARG A 112 12.65 29.59 16.69
N GLY A 113 11.97 30.05 17.73
CA GLY A 113 11.00 31.15 17.60
C GLY A 113 9.81 30.70 16.74
N GLN A 114 9.60 31.34 15.59
CA GLN A 114 8.56 30.94 14.62
C GLN A 114 9.06 29.96 13.56
N GLU A 115 10.37 29.71 13.48
CA GLU A 115 10.97 28.81 12.51
C GLU A 115 10.91 27.36 13.03
N CYS A 116 10.42 26.45 12.19
CA CYS A 116 10.49 25.01 12.39
C CYS A 116 11.38 24.44 11.30
N ARG A 117 12.45 23.72 11.68
CA ARG A 117 13.40 23.15 10.72
C ARG A 117 13.67 21.68 11.04
N ALA A 118 13.79 20.84 10.01
CA ALA A 118 14.31 19.50 10.17
C ALA A 118 15.77 19.56 10.62
N VAL A 119 16.12 18.79 11.64
CA VAL A 119 17.48 18.71 12.20
C VAL A 119 18.06 17.30 12.15
N ASP A 120 17.21 16.28 11.99
CA ASP A 120 17.62 14.90 11.78
C ASP A 120 16.59 14.18 10.90
N THR A 121 17.06 13.24 10.10
CA THR A 121 16.23 12.45 9.19
C THR A 121 16.81 11.05 9.06
N SER A 122 16.00 10.04 9.37
CA SER A 122 16.37 8.64 9.27
C SER A 122 15.41 7.91 8.33
N ILE A 123 15.95 7.12 7.40
CA ILE A 123 15.16 6.21 6.57
C ILE A 123 14.90 4.94 7.37
N LEU A 124 13.65 4.55 7.48
CA LEU A 124 13.22 3.36 8.21
C LEU A 124 12.87 2.21 7.26
N ASP A 125 12.35 2.52 6.08
CA ASP A 125 12.19 1.58 4.96
C ASP A 125 12.03 2.38 3.65
N MET A 126 12.10 1.67 2.53
CA MET A 126 11.57 2.09 1.23
C MET A 126 10.56 1.06 0.74
N TYR A 127 9.48 1.53 0.15
CA TYR A 127 8.40 0.69 -0.36
C TYR A 127 8.31 0.80 -1.86
N ALA A 128 8.02 -0.32 -2.53
CA ALA A 128 7.60 -0.35 -3.92
C ALA A 128 6.10 -0.67 -3.99
N VAL A 129 5.36 0.14 -4.76
CA VAL A 129 3.97 -0.13 -5.12
C VAL A 129 3.92 -0.55 -6.58
N VAL A 130 3.53 -1.80 -6.84
CA VAL A 130 3.44 -2.35 -8.19
C VAL A 130 2.29 -1.68 -8.94
N GLN A 131 2.59 -0.93 -10.01
CA GLN A 131 1.61 -0.09 -10.72
C GLN A 131 0.40 -0.87 -11.25
N LYS A 132 0.59 -2.14 -11.62
CA LYS A 132 -0.47 -2.99 -12.19
C LYS A 132 -1.43 -3.53 -11.14
N THR A 133 -0.97 -3.75 -9.90
CA THR A 133 -1.71 -4.52 -8.89
C THR A 133 -1.97 -3.76 -7.60
N GLY A 134 -1.24 -2.67 -7.34
CA GLY A 134 -1.21 -1.99 -6.04
C GLY A 134 -0.51 -2.80 -4.94
N GLU A 135 0.19 -3.88 -5.29
CA GLU A 135 0.95 -4.68 -4.32
C GLU A 135 2.06 -3.83 -3.70
N VAL A 136 2.14 -3.82 -2.37
CA VAL A 136 3.16 -3.10 -1.60
C VAL A 136 4.25 -4.07 -1.20
N ILE A 137 5.50 -3.70 -1.46
CA ILE A 137 6.69 -4.50 -1.17
C ILE A 137 7.64 -3.67 -0.32
N ALA A 138 7.83 -4.08 0.94
CA ALA A 138 8.87 -3.55 1.81
C ALA A 138 10.26 -3.94 1.31
N SER A 139 11.16 -2.97 1.23
CA SER A 139 12.54 -3.21 0.79
C SER A 139 13.43 -3.68 1.95
N GLY A 140 13.14 -3.26 3.19
CA GLY A 140 14.05 -3.36 4.32
C GLY A 140 15.28 -2.44 4.23
N LYS A 141 15.28 -1.45 3.31
CA LYS A 141 16.39 -0.49 3.15
C LYS A 141 16.29 0.60 4.21
N THR A 142 17.36 0.78 4.98
CA THR A 142 17.50 1.86 5.96
C THR A 142 18.44 2.97 5.48
N ASP A 143 19.04 2.79 4.31
CA ASP A 143 19.86 3.78 3.61
C ASP A 143 19.65 3.69 2.09
N TRP A 144 19.90 4.79 1.39
CA TRP A 144 19.85 4.86 -0.08
C TRP A 144 20.77 3.83 -0.76
N GLY A 145 21.93 3.55 -0.19
CA GLY A 145 22.90 2.58 -0.70
C GLY A 145 22.58 1.11 -0.42
N ASP A 146 21.58 0.80 0.39
CA ASP A 146 21.21 -0.58 0.71
C ASP A 146 20.66 -1.33 -0.53
N ILE A 147 20.85 -2.64 -0.60
CA ILE A 147 20.39 -3.42 -1.78
C ILE A 147 18.89 -3.75 -1.70
N GLY A 148 18.31 -3.75 -0.50
CA GLY A 148 16.93 -4.15 -0.26
C GLY A 148 16.66 -5.65 -0.46
N SER A 149 15.43 -6.06 -0.20
CA SER A 149 15.01 -7.46 -0.24
C SER A 149 15.04 -8.02 -1.66
N LYS A 150 15.14 -9.35 -1.80
CA LYS A 150 15.11 -10.01 -3.12
C LYS A 150 13.80 -9.76 -3.86
N ALA A 151 12.68 -9.68 -3.13
CA ALA A 151 11.38 -9.39 -3.70
C ALA A 151 11.33 -7.96 -4.26
N TYR A 152 11.86 -7.01 -3.50
CA TYR A 152 11.98 -5.62 -3.92
C TYR A 152 12.84 -5.48 -5.18
N GLN A 153 14.05 -6.03 -5.20
CA GLN A 153 14.93 -6.02 -6.38
C GLN A 153 14.26 -6.64 -7.61
N ALA A 154 13.61 -7.80 -7.44
CA ALA A 154 12.92 -8.47 -8.55
C ALA A 154 11.76 -7.62 -9.12
N ALA A 155 11.01 -6.91 -8.27
CA ALA A 155 9.90 -6.07 -8.68
C ALA A 155 10.36 -4.75 -9.32
N THR A 156 11.45 -4.16 -8.83
CA THR A 156 11.90 -2.81 -9.18
C THR A 156 13.01 -2.77 -10.23
N GLY A 157 13.74 -3.87 -10.40
CA GLY A 157 14.90 -3.93 -11.29
C GLY A 157 16.14 -3.22 -10.77
N GLU A 158 16.15 -2.85 -9.48
CA GLU A 158 17.32 -2.30 -8.76
C GLU A 158 18.34 -3.40 -8.40
#